data_AF-A0A453KIB3-F1
#
_entry.id   AF-A0A453KIB3-F1
#
_cell.length_a   1.000
_cell.length_b   1.000
_cell.length_c   1.000
_cell.angle_alpha   90.00
_cell.angle_beta   90.00
_cell.angle_gamma   90.00
#
_symmetry.space_group_name_H-M   'P 1'
#
loop_
_entity.id
_entity.type
_entity.pdbx_description
1 polymer ?
#
loop_
_entity_poly.entity_id
_entity_poly.type
_entity_poly.pdbx_seq_one_letter_code
_entity_poly.pdbx_strand_id
1 'polypeptide(L)'
;RLAAGEWFTARVSSCGLFHIAYPSATDPLKTELRTIYGQLCQDDMPMVRRAAASNLGKFAATVEQSHLKTEIMSIFDDLTQDDQDSVRLLAVEGCAALGKLLEPQDCVAHILPVIVNFSQDKSWRVRYMVANQLYELCEAVGPEPTR
;
A
#
# COMPACT_ATOMS: atom_id res chain seq x y z
N ARG A 1 6.40 -7.61 21.54
CA ARG A 1 6.62 -7.47 20.07
C ARG A 1 6.06 -6.11 19.65
N LEU A 2 6.83 -5.27 18.95
CA LEU A 2 6.43 -3.86 18.68
C LEU A 2 5.09 -3.73 17.93
N ALA A 3 4.84 -4.61 16.95
CA ALA A 3 3.60 -4.63 16.18
C ALA A 3 2.35 -5.06 16.98
N ALA A 4 2.54 -5.66 18.15
CA ALA A 4 1.47 -6.02 19.09
C ALA A 4 1.56 -5.19 20.38
N GLY A 5 2.24 -4.03 20.34
CA GLY A 5 2.34 -3.13 21.48
C GLY A 5 0.96 -2.57 21.84
N GLU A 6 0.67 -2.49 23.14
CA GLU A 6 -0.56 -1.89 23.67
C GLU A 6 -0.72 -0.45 23.17
N TRP A 7 0.38 0.32 23.21
CA TRP A 7 0.43 1.68 22.70
C TRP A 7 0.55 1.71 21.17
N PHE A 8 -0.34 2.46 20.53
CA PHE A 8 -0.35 2.62 19.08
C PHE A 8 0.97 3.18 18.53
N THR A 9 1.72 3.96 19.33
CA THR A 9 3.03 4.51 18.93
C THR A 9 4.05 3.41 18.62
N ALA A 10 4.06 2.32 19.39
CA ALA A 10 4.93 1.17 19.12
C ALA A 10 4.54 0.48 17.80
N ARG A 11 3.24 0.37 17.52
CA ARG A 11 2.72 -0.22 16.28
C ARG A 11 3.03 0.65 15.06
N VAL A 12 2.87 1.97 15.17
CA VAL A 12 3.31 2.95 14.18
C VAL A 12 4.79 2.78 13.86
N SER A 13 5.66 2.76 14.88
CA SER A 13 7.10 2.58 14.68
C SER A 13 7.45 1.26 14.01
N SER A 14 6.68 0.20 14.25
CA SER A 14 6.93 -1.11 13.66
C SER A 14 6.70 -1.17 12.15
N CYS A 15 5.79 -0.35 11.60
CA CYS A 15 5.41 -0.38 10.18
C CYS A 15 6.62 -0.17 9.24
N GLY A 16 7.59 0.63 9.66
CA GLY A 16 8.81 0.90 8.90
C GLY A 16 9.89 -0.18 8.94
N LEU A 17 9.70 -1.26 9.72
CA LEU A 17 10.74 -2.28 9.93
C LEU A 17 10.54 -3.56 9.10
N PHE A 18 9.33 -3.78 8.57
CA PHE A 18 8.99 -5.03 7.87
C PHE A 18 9.83 -5.26 6.63
N HIS A 19 10.00 -4.24 5.78
CA HIS A 19 10.83 -4.34 4.57
C HIS A 19 12.32 -4.63 4.86
N ILE A 20 12.80 -4.30 6.06
CA ILE A 20 14.19 -4.55 6.47
C ILE A 20 14.34 -6.01 6.92
N ALA A 21 13.38 -6.50 7.70
CA ALA A 21 13.44 -7.83 8.29
C ALA A 21 13.02 -8.95 7.33
N TYR A 22 12.12 -8.67 6.39
CA TYR A 22 11.51 -9.67 5.52
C TYR A 22 12.51 -10.43 4.63
N PRO A 23 13.48 -9.78 3.96
CA PRO A 23 14.42 -10.49 3.07
C PRO A 23 15.29 -11.54 3.77
N SER A 24 15.62 -11.34 5.04
CA SER A 24 16.49 -12.23 5.82
C SER A 24 15.73 -13.25 6.68
N ALA A 25 14.40 -13.20 6.67
CA ALA A 25 13.55 -14.11 7.43
C ALA A 25 13.42 -15.49 6.76
N THR A 26 13.20 -16.52 7.57
CA THR A 26 12.81 -17.86 7.10
C THR A 26 11.37 -17.85 6.58
N ASP A 27 10.98 -18.82 5.73
CA ASP A 27 9.63 -18.84 5.13
C ASP A 27 8.47 -18.84 6.15
N PRO A 28 8.54 -19.56 7.29
CA PRO A 28 7.52 -19.45 8.32
C PRO A 28 7.43 -18.04 8.90
N LEU A 29 8.57 -17.39 9.12
CA LEU A 29 8.62 -16.03 9.65
C LEU A 29 8.17 -14.99 8.62
N LYS A 30 8.48 -15.17 7.34
CA LYS A 30 7.93 -14.33 6.26
C LYS A 30 6.40 -14.36 6.25
N THR A 31 5.82 -15.55 6.40
CA THR A 31 4.37 -15.72 6.49
C THR A 31 3.78 -15.02 7.71
N GLU A 32 4.43 -15.13 8.87
CA GLU A 32 4.05 -14.39 10.08
C GLU A 32 4.16 -12.86 9.86
N LEU A 33 5.22 -12.38 9.22
CA LEU A 33 5.43 -10.97 8.93
C LEU A 33 4.35 -10.40 8.01
N ARG A 34 3.97 -11.09 6.92
CA ARG A 34 2.87 -10.65 6.04
C ARG A 34 1.54 -10.59 6.80
N THR A 35 1.27 -11.61 7.63
CA THR A 35 0.07 -11.66 8.47
C THR A 35 -0.01 -10.48 9.43
N ILE A 36 1.08 -10.19 10.16
CA ILE A 36 1.14 -9.07 11.10
C ILE A 36 1.02 -7.73 10.36
N TYR A 37 1.65 -7.60 9.19
CA TYR A 37 1.53 -6.37 8.41
C TYR A 37 0.09 -6.10 7.97
N GLY A 38 -0.62 -7.15 7.51
CA GLY A 38 -2.05 -7.06 7.21
C GLY A 38 -2.89 -6.62 8.41
N GLN A 39 -2.57 -7.11 9.61
CA GLN A 39 -3.22 -6.65 10.85
C GLN A 39 -2.96 -5.16 11.13
N LEU A 40 -1.74 -4.66 10.89
CA LEU A 40 -1.42 -3.23 11.05
C LEU A 40 -2.17 -2.35 10.04
N CYS A 41 -2.41 -2.84 8.83
CA CYS A 41 -3.24 -2.17 7.83
C CYS A 41 -4.72 -2.11 8.20
N GLN A 42 -5.18 -2.99 9.09
CA GLN A 42 -6.56 -3.07 9.60
C GLN A 42 -6.69 -2.59 11.06
N ASP A 43 -5.68 -1.91 11.60
CA ASP A 43 -5.66 -1.48 13.01
C ASP A 43 -6.80 -0.50 13.32
N ASP A 44 -7.41 -0.64 14.49
CA ASP A 44 -8.49 0.25 14.96
C ASP A 44 -8.04 1.72 15.01
N MET A 45 -6.75 1.98 15.25
CA MET A 45 -6.22 3.33 15.33
C MET A 45 -5.79 3.86 13.95
N PRO A 46 -6.42 4.93 13.43
CA PRO A 46 -6.08 5.48 12.11
C PRO A 46 -4.61 5.84 11.91
N MET A 47 -3.93 6.24 12.98
CA MET A 47 -2.51 6.59 12.94
C MET A 47 -1.62 5.38 12.57
N VAL A 48 -2.02 4.16 12.96
CA VAL A 48 -1.30 2.93 12.62
C VAL A 48 -1.55 2.57 11.16
N ARG A 49 -2.80 2.56 10.71
CA ARG A 49 -3.15 2.29 9.31
C ARG A 49 -2.49 3.27 8.35
N ARG A 50 -2.46 4.55 8.71
CA ARG A 50 -1.73 5.61 7.98
C ARG A 50 -0.23 5.30 7.89
N ALA A 51 0.39 4.85 8.98
CA ALA A 51 1.81 4.49 8.99
C ALA A 51 2.10 3.20 8.20
N ALA A 52 1.16 2.24 8.17
CA ALA A 52 1.26 1.06 7.34
C ALA A 52 1.15 1.43 5.86
N ALA A 53 0.13 2.21 5.47
CA ALA A 53 -0.05 2.70 4.10
C ALA A 53 1.20 3.41 3.55
N SER A 54 1.84 4.31 4.33
CA SER A 54 3.07 4.99 3.88
C SER A 54 4.30 4.10 3.71
N ASN A 55 4.28 2.88 4.28
CA ASN A 55 5.38 1.92 4.15
C ASN A 55 5.05 0.75 3.22
N LEU A 56 3.81 0.64 2.73
CA LEU A 56 3.35 -0.51 1.95
C LEU A 56 4.20 -0.73 0.71
N GLY A 57 4.47 0.32 -0.07
CA GLY A 57 5.28 0.21 -1.29
C GLY A 57 6.69 -0.32 -1.04
N LYS A 58 7.34 0.10 0.07
CA LYS A 58 8.66 -0.42 0.47
C LYS A 58 8.60 -1.89 0.85
N PHE A 59 7.56 -2.28 1.59
CA PHE A 59 7.39 -3.67 1.99
C PHE A 59 7.07 -4.55 0.79
N ALA A 60 6.15 -4.12 -0.08
CA ALA A 60 5.79 -4.80 -1.32
C ALA A 60 7.01 -5.10 -2.21
N ALA A 61 7.95 -4.16 -2.33
CA ALA A 61 9.18 -4.33 -3.11
C ALA A 61 10.12 -5.43 -2.57
N THR A 62 9.88 -5.95 -1.37
CA THR A 62 10.67 -7.02 -0.74
C THR A 62 9.95 -8.37 -0.73
N VAL A 63 8.68 -8.40 -1.14
CA VAL A 63 7.82 -9.58 -1.11
C VAL A 63 7.85 -10.28 -2.47
N GLU A 64 7.84 -11.62 -2.46
CA GLU A 64 7.87 -12.44 -3.67
C GLU A 64 6.60 -12.24 -4.51
N GLN A 65 6.73 -12.33 -5.85
CA GLN A 65 5.65 -12.01 -6.80
C GLN A 65 4.33 -12.77 -6.53
N SER A 66 4.41 -14.02 -6.06
CA SER A 66 3.24 -14.84 -5.72
C SER A 66 2.41 -14.23 -4.59
N HIS A 67 3.07 -13.66 -3.59
CA HIS A 67 2.43 -13.02 -2.43
C HIS A 67 2.10 -11.55 -2.73
N LEU A 68 2.81 -10.91 -3.65
CA LEU A 68 2.50 -9.56 -4.11
C LEU A 68 1.09 -9.50 -4.72
N LYS A 69 0.81 -10.34 -5.72
CA LYS A 69 -0.50 -10.33 -6.44
C LYS A 69 -1.68 -10.78 -5.59
N THR A 70 -1.43 -11.52 -4.51
CA THR A 70 -2.49 -12.12 -3.68
C THR A 70 -2.68 -11.35 -2.37
N GLU A 71 -1.68 -11.41 -1.48
CA GLU A 71 -1.77 -10.86 -0.13
C GLU A 71 -1.58 -9.33 -0.13
N ILE A 72 -0.55 -8.82 -0.80
CA ILE A 72 -0.23 -7.37 -0.78
C ILE A 72 -1.27 -6.57 -1.54
N MET A 73 -1.73 -7.05 -2.70
CA MET A 73 -2.82 -6.39 -3.45
C MET A 73 -4.14 -6.39 -2.67
N SER A 74 -4.46 -7.46 -1.94
CA SER A 74 -5.64 -7.46 -1.06
C SER A 74 -5.52 -6.42 0.07
N ILE A 75 -4.36 -6.32 0.70
CA ILE A 75 -4.08 -5.29 1.72
C ILE A 75 -4.19 -3.88 1.12
N PHE A 76 -3.67 -3.70 -0.10
CA PHE A 76 -3.75 -2.44 -0.81
C PHE A 76 -5.20 -2.03 -1.08
N ASP A 77 -6.00 -2.95 -1.64
CA ASP A 77 -7.41 -2.72 -1.95
C ASP A 77 -8.19 -2.24 -0.72
N ASP A 78 -7.98 -2.87 0.44
CA ASP A 78 -8.59 -2.43 1.69
C ASP A 78 -8.22 -0.98 2.06
N LEU A 79 -6.94 -0.61 1.95
CA LEU A 79 -6.47 0.75 2.24
C LEU A 79 -7.04 1.79 1.25
N THR A 80 -7.35 1.39 0.02
CA THR A 80 -8.01 2.29 -0.94
C THR A 80 -9.44 2.64 -0.51
N GLN A 81 -10.08 1.80 0.30
CA GLN A 81 -11.45 1.97 0.78
C GLN A 81 -11.52 2.48 2.23
N ASP A 82 -10.39 2.86 2.83
CA ASP A 82 -10.32 3.31 4.22
C ASP A 82 -11.27 4.50 4.48
N ASP A 83 -11.89 4.52 5.66
CA ASP A 83 -12.83 5.58 6.04
C ASP A 83 -12.14 6.94 6.19
N GLN A 84 -10.86 6.94 6.56
CA GLN A 84 -10.04 8.12 6.80
C GLN A 84 -9.35 8.58 5.51
N ASP A 85 -9.64 9.82 5.09
CA ASP A 85 -9.05 10.39 3.87
C ASP A 85 -7.52 10.47 3.93
N SER A 86 -6.95 10.65 5.12
CA SER A 86 -5.50 10.66 5.34
C SER A 86 -4.81 9.32 5.04
N VAL A 87 -5.54 8.21 5.12
CA VAL A 87 -5.04 6.87 4.74
C VAL A 87 -5.19 6.69 3.24
N ARG A 88 -6.38 6.96 2.68
CA ARG A 88 -6.62 6.89 1.23
C ARG A 88 -5.67 7.77 0.42
N LEU A 89 -5.32 8.94 0.94
CA LEU A 89 -4.33 9.84 0.32
C LEU A 89 -2.97 9.15 0.16
N LEU A 90 -2.52 8.35 1.13
CA LEU A 90 -1.27 7.60 1.03
C LEU A 90 -1.41 6.36 0.14
N ALA A 91 -2.61 5.81 -0.01
CA ALA A 91 -2.86 4.75 -0.98
C ALA A 91 -2.66 5.24 -2.44
N VAL A 92 -2.81 6.54 -2.72
CA VAL A 92 -2.44 7.13 -4.03
C VAL A 92 -0.94 6.93 -4.31
N GLU A 93 -0.07 7.16 -3.32
CA GLU A 93 1.38 6.87 -3.43
C GLU A 93 1.61 5.36 -3.67
N GLY A 94 0.80 4.53 -3.01
CA GLY A 94 0.77 3.08 -3.20
C GLY A 94 0.52 2.67 -4.65
N CYS A 95 -0.36 3.36 -5.39
CA CYS A 95 -0.61 3.08 -6.82
C CYS A 95 0.68 3.13 -7.64
N ALA A 96 1.47 4.20 -7.47
CA ALA A 96 2.72 4.37 -8.22
C ALA A 96 3.76 3.32 -7.82
N ALA A 97 3.88 3.03 -6.51
CA ALA A 97 4.85 2.07 -6.01
C ALA A 97 4.51 0.64 -6.46
N LEU A 98 3.25 0.20 -6.32
CA LEU A 98 2.80 -1.14 -6.69
C LEU A 98 2.75 -1.31 -8.20
N GLY A 99 2.33 -0.29 -8.95
CA GLY A 99 2.32 -0.36 -10.41
C GLY A 99 3.71 -0.61 -11.02
N LYS A 100 4.79 -0.15 -10.37
CA LYS A 100 6.16 -0.46 -10.81
C LYS A 100 6.60 -1.91 -10.53
N LEU A 101 5.86 -2.64 -9.70
CA LEU A 101 6.16 -4.03 -9.30
C LEU A 101 5.28 -5.07 -10.02
N LEU A 102 4.26 -4.60 -10.76
CA LEU A 102 3.31 -5.44 -11.46
C LEU A 102 3.63 -5.49 -12.96
N GLU A 103 3.14 -6.52 -13.63
CA GLU A 103 3.18 -6.57 -15.09
C GLU A 103 2.21 -5.53 -15.65
N PRO A 104 2.47 -4.94 -16.84
CA PRO A 104 1.62 -3.88 -17.40
C PRO A 104 0.14 -4.25 -17.49
N GLN A 105 -0.17 -5.51 -17.82
CA GLN A 105 -1.54 -6.03 -17.87
C GLN A 105 -2.24 -5.99 -16.51
N ASP A 106 -1.52 -6.30 -15.43
CA ASP A 106 -2.05 -6.26 -14.06
C ASP A 106 -2.19 -4.82 -13.56
N CYS A 107 -1.26 -3.93 -13.93
CA CYS A 107 -1.39 -2.49 -13.64
C CYS A 107 -2.68 -1.92 -14.22
N VAL A 108 -2.97 -2.23 -15.49
CA VAL A 108 -4.20 -1.78 -16.15
C VAL A 108 -5.43 -2.41 -15.52
N ALA A 109 -5.37 -3.69 -15.15
CA ALA A 109 -6.50 -4.39 -14.55
C ALA A 109 -6.81 -3.95 -13.11
N HIS A 110 -5.78 -3.62 -12.31
CA HIS A 110 -5.93 -3.44 -10.86
C HIS A 110 -5.59 -2.03 -10.37
N ILE A 111 -4.54 -1.39 -10.89
CA ILE A 111 -4.09 -0.07 -10.41
C ILE A 111 -4.83 1.07 -11.10
N LEU A 112 -5.03 0.99 -12.42
CA LEU A 112 -5.71 2.05 -13.17
C LEU A 112 -7.14 2.34 -12.66
N PRO A 113 -7.99 1.35 -12.35
CA PRO A 113 -9.33 1.62 -11.79
C PRO A 113 -9.26 2.36 -10.45
N VAL A 114 -8.26 2.03 -9.61
CA VAL A 114 -8.04 2.71 -8.32
C VAL A 114 -7.67 4.17 -8.52
N ILE A 115 -6.77 4.47 -9.46
CA ILE A 115 -6.39 5.87 -9.80
C ILE A 115 -7.61 6.66 -10.28
N VAL A 116 -8.43 6.07 -11.16
CA VAL A 116 -9.65 6.71 -11.67
C VAL A 116 -10.63 6.96 -10.52
N ASN A 117 -10.81 6.01 -9.61
CA ASN A 117 -11.64 6.19 -8.42
C ASN A 117 -11.12 7.30 -7.50
N PHE A 118 -9.81 7.35 -7.23
CA PHE A 118 -9.22 8.42 -6.42
C PHE A 118 -9.33 9.80 -7.06
N SER A 119 -9.30 9.90 -8.38
CA SER A 119 -9.54 11.16 -9.09
C SER A 119 -10.95 11.73 -8.86
N GLN A 120 -11.88 10.85 -8.45
CA GLN A 120 -13.28 11.16 -8.14
C GLN A 120 -13.59 11.04 -6.64
N ASP A 121 -12.58 10.89 -5.77
CA ASP A 121 -12.78 10.69 -4.33
C ASP A 121 -13.53 11.88 -3.71
N LYS A 122 -14.36 11.60 -2.70
CA LYS A 122 -15.12 12.62 -1.96
C LYS A 122 -14.21 13.69 -1.32
N SER A 123 -13.03 13.32 -0.84
CA SER A 123 -12.06 14.24 -0.23
C SER A 123 -11.24 14.93 -1.30
N TRP A 124 -11.24 16.26 -1.27
CA TRP A 124 -10.41 17.07 -2.17
C TRP A 124 -8.92 16.79 -1.98
N ARG A 125 -8.48 16.34 -0.79
CA ARG A 125 -7.08 16.03 -0.52
C ARG A 125 -6.60 14.81 -1.30
N VAL A 126 -7.46 13.79 -1.43
CA VAL A 126 -7.15 12.59 -2.22
C VAL A 126 -7.09 12.95 -3.71
N ARG A 127 -8.08 13.70 -4.21
CA ARG A 127 -8.06 14.21 -5.60
C ARG A 127 -6.84 15.09 -5.90
N TYR A 128 -6.47 15.95 -4.96
CA TYR A 128 -5.26 16.77 -5.04
C TYR A 128 -4.00 15.89 -5.11
N MET A 129 -3.92 14.82 -4.33
CA MET A 129 -2.77 13.92 -4.36
C MET A 129 -2.62 13.20 -5.71
N VAL A 130 -3.73 12.79 -6.33
CA VAL A 130 -3.71 12.23 -7.71
C VAL A 130 -3.11 13.25 -8.68
N ALA A 131 -3.54 14.51 -8.61
CA ALA A 131 -2.99 15.57 -9.46
C ALA A 131 -1.50 15.83 -9.18
N ASN A 132 -1.10 15.80 -7.90
CA ASN A 132 0.28 16.02 -7.47
C ASN A 132 1.22 14.89 -7.92
N GLN A 133 0.72 13.67 -8.11
CA GLN A 133 1.49 12.48 -8.52
C GLN A 133 1.17 12.01 -9.93
N LEU A 134 0.52 12.86 -10.73
CA LEU A 134 0.02 12.47 -12.04
C LEU A 134 1.12 11.88 -12.93
N TYR A 135 2.33 12.45 -12.85
CA TYR A 135 3.47 11.96 -13.62
C TYR A 135 3.84 10.52 -13.25
N GLU A 136 4.06 10.24 -11.97
CA GLU A 136 4.44 8.92 -11.47
C GLU A 136 3.34 7.88 -11.70
N LEU A 137 2.07 8.28 -11.60
CA LEU A 137 0.92 7.44 -11.87
C LEU A 137 0.85 7.05 -13.36
N CYS A 138 1.06 8.01 -14.27
CA CYS A 138 1.13 7.75 -15.70
C CYS A 138 2.29 6.82 -16.05
N GLU A 139 3.47 7.01 -15.46
CA GLU A 139 4.61 6.11 -15.64
C GLU A 139 4.29 4.68 -15.18
N ALA A 140 3.56 4.52 -14.08
CA ALA A 140 3.23 3.21 -13.51
C ALA A 140 2.23 2.40 -14.36
N VAL A 141 1.24 3.07 -14.99
CA VAL A 141 0.24 2.39 -15.84
C VAL A 141 0.71 2.23 -17.30
N GLY A 142 1.72 2.98 -17.72
CA GLY A 142 2.28 2.94 -19.06
C GLY A 142 1.49 3.74 -20.10
N PRO A 143 2.00 3.83 -21.34
CA PRO A 143 1.51 4.78 -22.35
C PRO A 143 0.19 4.39 -23.03
N GLU A 144 -0.15 3.11 -23.08
CA GLU A 144 -1.34 2.64 -23.83
C GLU A 144 -2.66 3.18 -23.26
N PRO A 145 -2.91 3.18 -21.93
CA PRO A 145 -4.10 3.78 -21.35
C PRO A 145 -4.05 5.31 -21.20
N THR A 146 -2.86 5.92 -21.33
CA THR A 146 -2.64 7.37 -21.10
C THR A 146 -2.55 8.19 -22.38
N ARG A 147 -2.66 7.55 -23.55
CA ARG A 147 -2.80 8.23 -24.85
C ARG A 147 -4.21 8.76 -25.05
#